data_AF-A0A178XFM0-F1
#
_entry.id   AF-A0A178XFM0-F1
#
_cell.length_a   1.000
_cell.length_b   1.000
_cell.length_c   1.000
_cell.angle_alpha   90.00
_cell.angle_beta   90.00
_cell.angle_gamma   90.00
#
_symmetry.space_group_name_H-M   'P 1'
#
loop_
_entity.id
_entity.type
_entity.pdbx_description
1 polymer ?
#
loop_
_entity_poly.entity_id
_entity_poly.type
_entity_poly.pdbx_seq_one_letter_code
_entity_poly.pdbx_strand_id
1 'polypeptide(L)'
;MLATAAYHDDATASTGSTTYAAPRLTWTGDLPLGATATVTYSVKVKNPIGDGQSLRNVISSTTPGTNCPDASTDERCKTTTPLTKTPPMPPTPPTVPPTPPVQPPSPEPPLASTGVVLIPVGIAAIALLAGGVALLLVARRRWSR
;
A
#
# COMPACT_ATOMS: atom_id res chain seq x y z
N MET A 1 -12.43 31.22 -1.91
CA MET A 1 -11.45 31.08 -0.80
C MET A 1 -10.30 30.19 -1.31
N LEU A 2 -9.39 30.75 -2.09
CA LEU A 2 -8.16 30.09 -2.58
C LEU A 2 -6.92 30.99 -2.42
N ALA A 3 -6.98 31.96 -1.50
CA ALA A 3 -5.94 32.96 -1.40
C ALA A 3 -4.58 32.37 -0.95
N THR A 4 -4.58 31.18 -0.31
CA THR A 4 -3.45 30.65 0.45
C THR A 4 -2.68 29.49 -0.20
N ALA A 5 -3.17 28.90 -1.30
CA ALA A 5 -2.47 27.82 -2.00
C ALA A 5 -2.79 27.80 -3.50
N ALA A 6 -1.87 27.26 -4.30
CA ALA A 6 -2.01 27.03 -5.74
C ALA A 6 -2.01 25.53 -6.03
N TYR A 7 -2.92 25.08 -6.89
CA TYR A 7 -3.01 23.68 -7.33
C TYR A 7 -1.96 23.38 -8.41
N HIS A 8 -1.48 22.13 -8.47
CA HIS A 8 -0.40 21.67 -9.36
C HIS A 8 -0.87 21.02 -10.66
N ASP A 9 -2.17 20.94 -10.91
CA ASP A 9 -2.72 20.29 -12.12
C ASP A 9 -2.33 18.80 -12.23
N ASP A 10 -2.20 18.12 -11.09
CA ASP A 10 -1.67 16.75 -10.97
C ASP A 10 -2.69 15.73 -10.42
N ALA A 11 -3.97 16.08 -10.34
CA ALA A 11 -4.98 15.22 -9.75
C ALA A 11 -5.18 13.93 -10.54
N THR A 12 -5.12 12.80 -9.84
CA THR A 12 -5.39 11.46 -10.36
C THR A 12 -6.47 10.78 -9.54
N ALA A 13 -7.19 9.84 -10.14
CA ALA A 13 -8.18 9.02 -9.45
C ALA A 13 -7.99 7.54 -9.79
N SER A 14 -8.20 6.65 -8.82
CA SER A 14 -8.11 5.20 -9.02
C SER A 14 -9.19 4.66 -9.96
N THR A 15 -10.34 5.32 -10.06
CA THR A 15 -11.43 5.07 -11.00
C THR A 15 -12.06 6.40 -11.41
N GLY A 16 -12.75 6.44 -12.55
CA GLY A 16 -13.34 7.67 -13.07
C GLY A 16 -12.30 8.67 -13.58
N SER A 17 -12.68 9.94 -13.64
CA SER A 17 -11.86 11.05 -14.14
C SER A 17 -11.93 12.27 -13.26
N THR A 18 -10.86 13.05 -13.24
CA THR A 18 -10.75 14.33 -12.54
C THR A 18 -10.77 15.49 -13.53
N THR A 19 -11.39 16.60 -13.13
CA THR A 19 -11.35 17.88 -13.86
C THR A 19 -11.17 19.00 -12.88
N TYR A 20 -10.44 20.05 -13.26
CA TYR A 20 -10.22 21.22 -12.42
C TYR A 20 -10.76 22.47 -13.09
N ALA A 21 -11.65 23.18 -12.41
CA ALA A 21 -12.11 24.50 -12.77
C ALA A 21 -11.99 25.38 -11.52
N ALA A 22 -10.93 26.19 -11.45
CA ALA A 22 -10.54 26.89 -10.24
C ALA A 22 -11.73 27.58 -9.55
N PRO A 23 -11.93 27.36 -8.24
CA PRO A 23 -11.09 26.60 -7.30
C PRO A 23 -11.45 25.11 -7.14
N ARG A 24 -12.36 24.56 -7.95
CA ARG A 24 -12.98 23.25 -7.72
C ARG A 24 -12.26 22.15 -8.50
N LEU A 25 -11.85 21.11 -7.77
CA LEU A 25 -11.49 19.80 -8.32
C LEU A 25 -12.74 18.92 -8.30
N THR A 26 -13.17 18.43 -9.45
CA THR A 26 -14.34 17.57 -9.61
C THR A 26 -13.89 16.18 -10.03
N TRP A 27 -14.36 15.16 -9.31
CA TRP A 27 -14.22 13.76 -9.69
C TRP A 27 -15.56 13.24 -10.21
N THR A 28 -15.55 12.43 -11.27
CA THR A 28 -16.74 11.79 -11.83
C THR A 28 -16.43 10.37 -12.25
N GLY A 29 -17.28 9.42 -11.85
CA GLY A 29 -17.16 8.02 -12.23
C GLY A 29 -18.16 7.16 -11.47
N ASP A 30 -18.37 5.94 -11.96
CA ASP A 30 -19.18 4.94 -11.27
C ASP A 30 -18.44 4.40 -10.04
N LEU A 31 -19.12 4.35 -8.90
CA LEU A 31 -18.61 3.77 -7.66
C LEU A 31 -19.61 2.74 -7.13
N PRO A 32 -19.35 1.44 -7.33
CA PRO A 32 -20.20 0.38 -6.78
C PRO A 32 -20.29 0.43 -5.26
N LEU A 33 -21.34 -0.18 -4.70
CA LEU A 33 -21.51 -0.29 -3.26
C LEU A 33 -20.32 -1.01 -2.62
N GLY A 34 -19.77 -0.43 -1.55
CA GLY A 34 -18.62 -0.95 -0.83
C GLY A 34 -17.27 -0.74 -1.53
N ALA A 35 -17.24 -0.21 -2.75
CA ALA A 35 -16.00 0.16 -3.42
C ALA A 35 -15.45 1.50 -2.90
N THR A 36 -14.17 1.77 -3.17
CA THR A 36 -13.49 3.02 -2.82
C THR A 36 -12.83 3.62 -4.06
N ALA A 37 -13.05 4.91 -4.28
CA ALA A 37 -12.27 5.72 -5.20
C ALA A 37 -11.27 6.57 -4.41
N THR A 38 -9.99 6.54 -4.80
CA THR A 38 -8.94 7.37 -4.21
C THR A 38 -8.56 8.46 -5.19
N VAL A 39 -8.75 9.72 -4.78
CA VAL A 39 -8.32 10.90 -5.54
C VAL A 39 -7.09 11.49 -4.87
N THR A 40 -5.99 11.63 -5.61
CA THR A 40 -4.72 12.19 -5.13
C THR A 40 -4.42 13.47 -5.89
N TYR A 41 -4.01 14.54 -5.21
CA TYR A 41 -3.65 15.83 -5.80
C TYR A 41 -2.68 16.59 -4.88
N SER A 42 -1.95 17.56 -5.42
CA SER A 42 -1.07 18.41 -4.62
C SER A 42 -1.36 19.90 -4.78
N VAL A 43 -1.09 20.65 -3.70
CA VAL A 43 -1.18 22.11 -3.67
C VAL A 43 0.07 22.69 -3.05
N LYS A 44 0.52 23.83 -3.56
CA LYS A 44 1.60 24.63 -2.99
C LYS A 44 1.03 25.77 -2.17
N VAL A 45 1.31 25.76 -0.87
CA VAL A 45 1.00 26.89 0.01
C VAL A 45 1.81 28.11 -0.41
N LYS A 46 1.17 29.27 -0.49
CA LYS A 46 1.84 30.53 -0.81
C LYS A 46 2.71 30.98 0.37
N ASN A 47 3.88 31.54 0.06
CA ASN A 47 4.79 32.14 1.03
C ASN A 47 4.91 33.64 0.72
N PRO A 48 4.80 34.55 1.71
CA PRO A 48 4.61 34.29 3.13
C PRO A 48 3.20 33.77 3.48
N ILE A 49 3.12 32.88 4.48
CA ILE A 49 1.85 32.59 5.16
C ILE A 49 1.58 33.66 6.22
N GLY A 50 0.32 34.05 6.38
CA GLY A 50 -0.14 34.90 7.48
C GLY A 50 -0.33 34.11 8.77
N ASP A 51 -0.42 34.80 9.90
CA ASP A 51 -0.69 34.16 11.19
C ASP A 51 -2.13 33.61 11.23
N GLY A 52 -2.30 32.41 11.79
CA GLY A 52 -3.62 31.78 11.94
C GLY A 52 -4.25 31.25 10.64
N GLN A 53 -3.49 31.14 9.55
CA GLN A 53 -4.01 30.56 8.31
C GLN A 53 -4.21 29.05 8.40
N SER A 54 -5.15 28.53 7.62
CA SER A 54 -5.42 27.09 7.48
C SER A 54 -5.74 26.74 6.03
N LEU A 55 -5.44 25.49 5.66
CA LEU A 55 -5.97 24.87 4.45
C LEU A 55 -7.23 24.10 4.81
N ARG A 56 -8.30 24.32 4.05
CA ARG A 56 -9.55 23.56 4.18
C ARG A 56 -9.76 22.75 2.92
N ASN A 57 -9.96 21.45 3.08
CA ASN A 57 -10.45 20.59 2.03
C ASN A 57 -11.89 20.19 2.34
N VAL A 58 -12.79 20.31 1.37
CA VAL A 58 -14.21 20.02 1.52
C VAL A 58 -14.67 19.21 0.33
N ILE A 59 -15.33 18.09 0.60
CA ILE A 59 -15.98 17.26 -0.40
C ILE A 59 -17.48 17.48 -0.31
N SER A 60 -18.12 17.64 -1.47
CA SER A 60 -19.57 17.56 -1.59
C SER A 60 -19.97 16.72 -2.80
N SER A 61 -21.17 16.14 -2.73
CA SER A 61 -21.76 15.33 -3.78
C SER A 61 -23.27 15.57 -3.83
N THR A 62 -23.83 15.56 -5.04
CA THR A 62 -25.28 15.63 -5.27
C THR A 62 -25.92 14.24 -5.37
N THR A 63 -25.13 13.16 -5.25
CA THR A 63 -25.64 11.80 -5.33
C THR A 63 -26.62 11.54 -4.16
N PRO A 64 -27.87 11.11 -4.43
CA PRO A 64 -28.84 10.83 -3.38
C PRO A 64 -28.29 9.81 -2.35
N GLY A 65 -28.50 10.10 -1.06
CA GLY A 65 -28.05 9.23 0.03
C GLY A 65 -26.59 9.43 0.48
N THR A 66 -25.85 10.36 -0.13
CA THR A 66 -24.52 10.77 0.37
C THR A 66 -24.60 11.41 1.75
N ASN A 67 -23.58 11.21 2.59
CA ASN A 67 -23.39 11.94 3.85
C ASN A 67 -22.74 13.33 3.64
N CYS A 68 -22.29 13.62 2.42
CA CYS A 68 -21.66 14.88 2.05
C CYS A 68 -22.51 15.67 1.02
N PRO A 69 -23.79 15.99 1.29
CA PRO A 69 -24.51 16.93 0.43
C PRO A 69 -23.87 18.32 0.48
N ASP A 70 -24.28 19.20 -0.44
CA ASP A 70 -23.88 20.60 -0.36
C ASP A 70 -24.24 21.20 1.00
N ALA A 71 -23.31 21.97 1.56
CA ALA A 71 -23.38 22.54 2.91
C ALA A 71 -23.52 21.52 4.06
N SER A 72 -23.15 20.24 3.85
CA SER A 72 -23.08 19.24 4.92
C SER A 72 -22.29 19.74 6.12
N THR A 73 -22.75 19.41 7.32
CA THR A 73 -22.06 19.65 8.60
C THR A 73 -21.30 18.42 9.10
N ASP A 74 -21.30 17.30 8.37
CA ASP A 74 -20.53 16.11 8.73
C ASP A 74 -19.02 16.41 8.62
N GLU A 75 -18.30 16.21 9.72
CA GLU A 75 -16.85 16.42 9.79
C GLU A 75 -16.08 15.44 8.90
N ARG A 76 -16.65 14.29 8.52
CA ARG A 76 -16.01 13.36 7.57
C ARG A 76 -15.85 13.93 6.17
N CYS A 77 -16.64 14.95 5.83
CA CYS A 77 -16.61 15.59 4.51
C CYS A 77 -15.57 16.72 4.43
N LYS A 78 -14.85 16.98 5.53
CA LYS A 78 -13.98 18.15 5.65
C LYS A 78 -12.69 17.80 6.37
N THR A 79 -11.61 18.42 5.96
CA THR A 79 -10.37 18.45 6.75
C THR A 79 -9.86 19.88 6.84
N THR A 80 -9.26 20.22 7.98
CA THR A 80 -8.65 21.53 8.20
C THR A 80 -7.22 21.32 8.70
N THR A 81 -6.25 21.84 7.97
CA THR A 81 -4.83 21.77 8.31
C THR A 81 -4.35 23.17 8.70
N PRO A 82 -3.98 23.41 9.96
CA PRO A 82 -3.40 24.69 10.37
C PRO A 82 -2.02 24.89 9.74
N LEU A 83 -1.72 26.11 9.33
CA LEU A 83 -0.42 26.50 8.79
C LEU A 83 0.36 27.26 9.87
N THR A 84 1.59 26.82 10.16
CA THR A 84 2.49 27.49 11.12
C THR A 84 3.72 28.03 10.40
N LYS A 85 4.10 29.27 10.70
CA LYS A 85 5.36 29.87 10.21
C LYS A 85 6.58 29.18 10.82
N THR A 86 6.42 28.69 12.05
CA THR A 86 7.49 28.05 12.80
C THR A 86 7.70 26.63 12.28
N PRO A 87 8.96 26.23 11.97
CA PRO A 87 9.28 24.82 11.75
C PRO A 87 8.79 23.99 12.93
N PRO A 88 8.32 22.74 12.73
CA PRO A 88 7.99 21.87 13.84
C PRO A 88 9.23 21.76 14.73
N MET A 89 9.07 22.03 16.04
CA MET A 89 10.14 21.78 17.00
C MET A 89 10.55 20.32 16.86
N PRO A 90 11.86 19.99 16.79
CA PRO A 90 12.28 18.61 16.87
C PRO A 90 11.64 17.98 18.12
N PRO A 91 11.06 16.77 18.03
CA PRO A 91 10.55 16.11 19.22
C PRO A 91 11.71 16.04 20.23
N THR A 92 11.47 16.48 21.45
CA THR A 92 12.43 16.28 22.55
C THR A 92 12.77 14.80 22.56
N PRO A 93 14.06 14.39 22.48
CA PRO A 93 14.42 13.00 22.61
C PRO A 93 13.79 12.46 23.90
N PRO A 94 13.14 11.28 23.88
CA PRO A 94 12.63 10.70 25.12
C PRO A 94 13.81 10.57 26.09
N THR A 95 13.67 11.13 27.30
CA THR A 95 14.64 10.92 28.38
C THR A 95 14.71 9.43 28.64
N VAL A 96 15.75 8.76 28.14
CA VAL A 96 15.97 7.33 28.37
C VAL A 96 16.19 7.13 29.88
N PRO A 97 15.37 6.31 30.57
CA PRO A 97 15.64 5.95 31.96
C PRO A 97 17.02 5.27 32.07
N PRO A 98 17.80 5.47 33.15
CA PRO A 98 19.10 4.81 33.30
C PRO A 98 18.94 3.30 33.18
N THR A 99 19.68 2.69 32.24
CA THR A 99 19.59 1.27 31.95
C THR A 99 20.10 0.45 33.14
N PRO A 100 19.34 -0.55 33.64
CA PRO A 100 19.82 -1.52 34.61
C PRO A 100 21.08 -2.25 34.07
N PRO A 101 21.98 -2.74 34.95
CA PRO A 101 23.17 -3.48 34.52
C PRO A 101 22.78 -4.66 33.63
N VAL A 102 23.44 -4.76 32.48
CA VAL A 102 23.18 -5.79 31.46
C VAL A 102 23.45 -7.17 32.03
N GLN A 103 22.41 -7.98 32.20
CA GLN A 103 22.56 -9.41 32.46
C GLN A 103 22.93 -10.11 31.14
N PRO A 104 23.92 -11.04 31.12
CA PRO A 104 24.30 -11.74 29.90
C PRO A 104 23.10 -12.48 29.28
N PRO A 105 22.97 -12.51 27.95
CA PRO A 105 21.88 -13.22 27.30
C PRO A 105 21.99 -14.73 27.60
N SER A 106 20.86 -15.33 27.97
CA SER A 106 20.71 -16.78 28.10
C SER A 106 20.94 -17.43 26.72
N PRO A 107 21.65 -18.58 26.61
CA PRO A 107 21.92 -19.19 25.31
C PRO A 107 20.62 -19.63 24.62
N GLU A 108 20.38 -19.11 23.41
CA GLU A 108 19.22 -19.46 22.60
C GLU A 108 19.35 -20.90 22.07
N PRO A 109 18.27 -21.71 22.08
CA PRO A 109 18.26 -22.98 21.37
C PRO A 109 18.34 -22.74 19.86
N PRO A 110 19.02 -23.62 19.08
CA PRO A 110 19.11 -23.44 17.64
C PRO A 110 17.73 -23.56 16.99
N LEU A 111 17.45 -22.65 16.06
CA LEU A 111 16.23 -22.64 15.26
C LEU A 111 16.10 -23.91 14.41
N ALA A 112 14.86 -24.42 14.28
CA ALA A 112 14.57 -25.57 13.43
C ALA A 112 14.71 -25.19 11.94
N SER A 113 15.52 -25.98 11.21
CA SER A 113 15.67 -25.85 9.76
C SER A 113 14.47 -26.47 9.06
N THR A 114 13.49 -25.66 8.67
CA THR A 114 12.38 -26.06 7.78
C THR A 114 12.53 -25.40 6.41
N GLY A 115 13.66 -25.64 5.75
CA GLY A 115 13.83 -25.33 4.33
C GLY A 115 13.14 -26.39 3.47
N VAL A 116 12.17 -25.99 2.65
CA VAL A 116 11.63 -26.82 1.56
C VAL A 116 12.75 -27.05 0.53
N VAL A 117 13.27 -28.28 0.45
CA VAL A 117 14.21 -28.69 -0.58
C VAL A 117 13.41 -29.04 -1.83
N LEU A 118 13.27 -28.07 -2.75
CA LEU A 118 12.80 -28.35 -4.10
C LEU A 118 13.98 -28.91 -4.91
N ILE A 119 13.74 -30.13 -5.46
CA ILE A 119 14.45 -30.86 -6.52
C ILE A 119 15.29 -32.06 -6.02
N PRO A 120 15.17 -33.28 -6.62
CA PRO A 120 14.56 -33.57 -7.93
C PRO A 120 13.48 -34.68 -7.94
N VAL A 121 12.42 -34.42 -8.69
CA VAL A 121 11.53 -35.42 -9.34
C VAL A 121 12.27 -36.20 -10.47
N GLY A 122 13.60 -36.30 -10.40
CA GLY A 122 14.46 -36.73 -11.52
C GLY A 122 14.89 -38.19 -11.52
N ILE A 123 14.64 -38.96 -10.45
CA ILE A 123 15.18 -40.33 -10.33
C ILE A 123 14.21 -41.40 -10.89
N ALA A 124 12.92 -41.10 -11.06
CA ALA A 124 11.95 -42.09 -11.53
C ALA A 124 12.10 -42.45 -13.04
N ALA A 125 12.66 -41.56 -13.87
CA ALA A 125 12.76 -41.80 -15.31
C ALA A 125 13.88 -42.80 -15.70
N ILE A 126 14.95 -42.91 -14.90
CA ILE A 126 16.12 -43.73 -15.25
C ILE A 126 15.90 -45.23 -14.94
N ALA A 127 15.12 -45.55 -13.90
CA ALA A 127 14.81 -46.94 -13.55
C ALA A 127 13.90 -47.65 -14.58
N LEU A 128 13.00 -46.91 -15.24
CA LEU A 128 12.09 -47.46 -16.25
C LEU A 128 12.81 -47.82 -17.56
N LEU A 129 13.86 -47.06 -17.94
CA LEU A 129 14.65 -47.35 -19.15
C LEU A 129 15.56 -48.57 -18.97
N ALA A 130 16.18 -48.74 -17.79
CA ALA A 130 17.04 -49.90 -17.51
C ALA A 130 16.25 -51.21 -17.38
N GLY A 131 15.06 -51.18 -16.74
CA GLY A 131 14.19 -52.35 -16.61
C GLY A 131 13.63 -52.86 -17.94
N GLY A 132 13.28 -51.95 -18.87
CA GLY A 132 12.75 -52.31 -20.19
C GLY A 132 13.75 -53.06 -21.07
N VAL A 133 15.04 -52.68 -21.02
CA VAL A 133 16.10 -53.32 -21.82
C VAL A 133 16.39 -54.74 -21.32
N ALA A 134 16.37 -54.97 -20.01
CA ALA A 134 16.60 -56.30 -19.43
C ALA A 134 15.49 -57.30 -19.82
N LEU A 135 14.22 -56.86 -19.83
CA LEU A 135 13.08 -57.69 -20.19
C LEU A 135 13.08 -58.08 -21.67
N LEU A 136 13.47 -57.16 -22.57
CA LEU A 136 13.60 -57.46 -24.00
C LEU A 136 14.73 -58.45 -24.30
N LEU A 137 15.85 -58.38 -23.58
CA LEU A 137 16.97 -59.30 -23.76
C LEU A 137 16.67 -60.71 -23.22
N VAL A 138 15.93 -60.83 -22.12
CA VAL A 138 15.52 -62.13 -21.57
C VAL A 138 14.44 -62.79 -22.44
N ALA A 139 13.45 -62.03 -22.91
CA ALA A 139 12.42 -62.54 -23.81
C ALA A 139 13.03 -63.07 -25.12
N ARG A 140 13.98 -62.32 -25.70
CA ARG A 140 14.65 -62.70 -26.96
C ARG A 140 15.50 -63.97 -26.83
N ARG A 141 16.12 -64.20 -25.67
CA ARG A 141 16.94 -65.39 -25.40
C ARG A 141 16.12 -66.66 -25.18
N ARG A 142 14.86 -66.51 -24.75
CA ARG A 142 13.90 -67.61 -24.55
C ARG A 142 13.25 -68.09 -25.85
N TRP A 143 13.28 -67.29 -26.91
CA TRP A 143 12.70 -67.62 -28.22
C TRP A 143 13.74 -68.15 -29.22
N SER A 144 15.00 -68.23 -28.83
CA SER A 144 16.11 -68.73 -29.65
C SER A 144 16.75 -70.02 -29.11
N ARG A 145 16.02 -70.76 -28.26
CA ARG A 145 16.32 -72.13 -27.86
C ARG A 145 15.17 -73.05 -28.23
#